data_AF-R8BM09-F1
#
_entry.id   AF-R8BM09-F1
#
_cell.length_a   1.000
_cell.length_b   1.000
_cell.length_c   1.000
_cell.angle_alpha   90.00
_cell.angle_beta   90.00
_cell.angle_gamma   90.00
#
_symmetry.space_group_name_H-M   'P 1'
#
loop_
_entity.id
_entity.type
_entity.pdbx_description
1 polymer ?
#
loop_
_entity_poly.entity_id
_entity_poly.type
_entity_poly.pdbx_seq_one_letter_code
_entity_poly.pdbx_strand_id
1 'polypeptide(L)'
;MAIEDPLLCDLTSLAEKDEQTRRESKVSENSPMRLRMEKFIKEQQQEIVRALEEIDGKKFRQDVWQRSEGGGGITCVLQEGNVFEKAGVGVSVVYGNLPKGAIAKMRANHKNLAPGEELPQSLEFFAAGLSMVIHPNNPMAPTVHLNYRYFETANPDGTSGAWWFGGGADLTPNYLFDEDAIHFHKTLKDVCDKHNKDYWPQFKKWCDQYFYNKHRNESRGVGGIFFDDLDETVADKENTFAFISDALRAFLPSYVPIINRRKDMPFNEKEREWQQIRRGKYVEFNLVHDRGTAFGLQTPGARVESILMSLPVTASWKYMYEPEPKSREQRLVDVLRNPKEWMSSSAPLPTPRQLLTSLLNAIGDVPVPPHDAEGTRPPAQGHTSLDKPASASAHPLRLIHPSRRPLFATLHVLFPALLLPALDLFDRRLVTRLVLPPRKGEDAGAGKPPAGDEGVGQEQQAQRQAQRESLPRSVYLVRSAQTTTTARRPYGGGGGFATTTETPTGQAYIVHAEAWNCTCAAFAFAAFPAGTTAPAAAAVRETGSSKGADGGRAREDAEGEPRPEDPDGEAGWEFGGLSSDGLGGDGSDGVPCCKHLLACVLAERWAGGLGTYVVERVVTKEEMAGIVADI
;
A
#
# COMPACT_ATOMS: atom_id res chain seq x y z
N MET A 1 3.37 -63.61 47.44
CA MET A 1 2.39 -62.51 47.49
C MET A 1 3.19 -61.24 47.67
N ALA A 2 3.55 -60.60 46.56
CA ALA A 2 4.19 -59.29 46.58
C ALA A 2 3.07 -58.26 46.81
N ILE A 3 3.28 -57.39 47.79
CA ILE A 3 2.39 -56.29 48.13
C ILE A 3 2.50 -55.29 46.98
N GLU A 4 1.46 -55.22 46.15
CA GLU A 4 1.28 -54.11 45.22
C GLU A 4 1.16 -52.83 46.04
N ASP A 5 1.92 -51.83 45.63
CA ASP A 5 1.99 -50.50 46.23
C ASP A 5 0.58 -49.87 46.31
N PRO A 6 0.03 -49.57 47.51
CA PRO A 6 -1.31 -49.00 47.67
C PRO A 6 -1.47 -47.61 47.04
N LEU A 7 -0.39 -46.97 46.59
CA LEU A 7 -0.40 -45.64 45.96
C LEU A 7 -0.77 -45.67 44.47
N LEU A 8 -0.91 -46.84 43.84
CA LEU A 8 -1.23 -46.95 42.41
C LEU A 8 -2.73 -46.92 42.08
N CYS A 9 -3.61 -46.84 43.09
CA CYS A 9 -5.06 -46.98 42.91
C CYS A 9 -5.85 -45.68 42.63
N ASP A 10 -5.24 -44.50 42.54
CA ASP A 10 -6.00 -43.24 42.47
C ASP A 10 -5.43 -42.15 41.54
N LEU A 11 -4.85 -42.52 40.39
CA LEU A 11 -4.54 -41.55 39.34
C LEU A 11 -5.72 -41.42 38.38
N THR A 12 -6.68 -40.56 38.73
CA THR A 12 -7.76 -40.13 37.83
C THR A 12 -7.16 -39.56 36.55
N SER A 13 -7.60 -40.04 35.39
CA SER A 13 -7.08 -39.58 34.09
C SER A 13 -7.36 -38.10 33.85
N LEU A 14 -6.59 -37.45 32.98
CA LEU A 14 -6.82 -36.05 32.62
C LEU A 14 -8.25 -35.79 32.13
N ALA A 15 -8.80 -36.73 31.36
CA ALA A 15 -10.15 -36.66 30.82
C ALA A 15 -11.22 -36.70 31.92
N GLU A 16 -11.04 -37.56 32.93
CA GLU A 16 -11.95 -37.68 34.07
C GLU A 16 -11.88 -36.45 34.98
N LYS A 17 -10.69 -35.89 35.22
CA LYS A 17 -10.51 -34.63 35.98
C LYS A 17 -11.23 -33.45 35.31
N ASP A 18 -11.07 -33.31 34.00
CA ASP A 18 -11.73 -32.26 33.22
C ASP A 18 -13.25 -32.48 33.18
N GLU A 19 -13.72 -33.73 33.11
CA GLU A 19 -15.15 -34.08 33.18
C GLU A 19 -15.77 -33.78 34.54
N GLN A 20 -15.07 -34.09 35.63
CA GLN A 20 -15.48 -33.73 36.97
C GLN A 20 -15.58 -32.21 37.13
N THR A 21 -14.58 -31.48 36.66
CA THR A 21 -14.57 -30.00 36.69
C THR A 21 -15.77 -29.42 35.94
N ARG A 22 -16.15 -30.00 34.78
CA ARG A 22 -17.35 -29.59 34.02
C ARG A 22 -18.65 -29.80 34.79
N ARG A 23 -18.74 -30.84 35.63
CA ARG A 23 -19.93 -31.15 36.43
C ARG A 23 -20.04 -30.28 37.66
N GLU A 24 -18.92 -29.99 38.31
CA GLU A 24 -18.87 -29.27 39.58
C GLU A 24 -18.88 -27.75 39.41
N SER A 25 -18.36 -27.23 38.29
CA SER A 25 -18.18 -25.79 38.07
C SER A 25 -18.47 -25.36 36.64
N LYS A 26 -18.98 -24.14 36.48
CA LYS A 26 -19.09 -23.51 35.15
C LYS A 26 -17.70 -23.10 34.66
N VAL A 27 -17.40 -23.37 33.39
CA VAL A 27 -16.15 -22.92 32.74
C VAL A 27 -16.05 -21.40 32.79
N SER A 28 -15.00 -20.91 33.43
CA SER A 28 -14.69 -19.49 33.65
C SER A 28 -13.26 -19.17 33.18
N GLU A 29 -12.82 -17.91 33.34
CA GLU A 29 -11.45 -17.49 33.00
C GLU A 29 -10.38 -18.20 33.84
N ASN A 30 -10.73 -18.63 35.06
CA ASN A 30 -9.84 -19.37 35.96
C ASN A 30 -9.82 -20.88 35.69
N SER A 31 -10.66 -21.37 34.78
CA SER A 31 -10.64 -22.78 34.40
C SER A 31 -9.38 -23.10 33.57
N PRO A 32 -8.89 -24.36 33.59
CA PRO A 32 -7.78 -24.78 32.74
C PRO A 32 -7.99 -24.38 31.27
N MET A 33 -6.90 -24.02 30.59
CA MET A 33 -6.95 -23.57 29.18
C MET A 33 -7.65 -24.58 28.28
N ARG A 34 -7.51 -25.88 28.56
CA ARG A 34 -8.21 -26.97 27.86
C ARG A 34 -9.74 -26.77 27.82
N LEU A 35 -10.35 -26.50 28.97
CA LEU A 35 -11.80 -26.28 29.09
C LEU A 35 -12.24 -24.96 28.44
N ARG A 36 -11.43 -23.91 28.58
CA ARG A 36 -11.68 -22.61 27.96
C ARG A 36 -11.63 -22.68 26.43
N MET A 37 -10.61 -23.35 25.89
CA MET A 37 -10.45 -23.60 24.46
C MET A 37 -11.60 -24.46 23.92
N GLU A 38 -11.94 -25.57 24.58
CA GLU A 38 -13.07 -26.43 24.20
C GLU A 38 -14.37 -25.64 24.11
N LYS A 39 -14.68 -24.84 25.13
CA LYS A 39 -15.89 -24.00 25.14
C LYS A 39 -15.87 -23.02 23.98
N PHE A 40 -14.76 -22.29 23.82
CA PHE A 40 -14.61 -21.27 22.78
C PHE A 40 -14.80 -21.83 21.37
N ILE A 41 -14.15 -22.94 21.02
CA ILE A 41 -14.28 -23.52 19.67
C ILE A 41 -15.68 -24.08 19.41
N LYS A 42 -16.38 -24.62 20.42
CA LYS A 42 -17.77 -25.08 20.27
C LYS A 42 -18.73 -23.91 20.02
N GLU A 43 -18.55 -22.80 20.74
CA GLU A 43 -19.32 -21.57 20.54
C GLU A 43 -19.07 -20.99 19.13
N GLN A 44 -17.82 -20.92 18.70
CA GLN A 44 -17.47 -20.43 17.36
C GLN A 44 -17.98 -21.35 16.24
N GLN A 45 -17.97 -22.68 16.41
CA GLN A 45 -18.59 -23.59 15.46
C GLN A 45 -20.08 -23.28 15.27
N GLN A 46 -20.82 -23.07 16.37
CA GLN A 46 -22.24 -22.75 16.31
C GLN A 46 -22.49 -21.42 15.59
N GLU A 47 -21.69 -20.40 15.90
CA GLU A 47 -21.78 -19.08 15.27
C GLU A 47 -21.50 -19.15 13.76
N ILE A 48 -20.44 -19.85 13.37
CA ILE A 48 -20.06 -20.04 11.97
C ILE A 48 -21.12 -20.85 11.22
N VAL A 49 -21.57 -21.98 11.77
CA VAL A 49 -22.61 -22.80 11.14
C VAL A 49 -23.88 -21.98 10.91
N ARG A 50 -24.34 -21.24 11.92
CA ARG A 50 -25.51 -20.36 11.78
C ARG A 50 -25.34 -19.35 10.66
N ALA A 51 -24.21 -18.65 10.61
CA ALA A 51 -23.95 -17.65 9.57
C ALA A 51 -23.92 -18.27 8.16
N LEU A 52 -23.35 -19.47 8.01
CA LEU A 52 -23.33 -20.18 6.74
C LEU A 52 -24.72 -20.69 6.33
N GLU A 53 -25.53 -21.19 7.27
CA GLU A 53 -26.92 -21.57 7.03
C GLU A 53 -27.78 -20.39 6.59
N GLU A 54 -27.56 -19.21 7.16
CA GLU A 54 -28.27 -17.98 6.76
C GLU A 54 -27.95 -17.58 5.32
N ILE A 55 -26.70 -17.78 4.88
CA ILE A 55 -26.27 -17.48 3.51
C ILE A 55 -26.79 -18.54 2.52
N ASP A 56 -26.73 -19.82 2.88
CA ASP A 56 -27.10 -20.92 1.99
C ASP A 56 -28.62 -21.13 1.91
N GLY A 57 -29.32 -20.96 3.03
CA GLY A 57 -30.74 -21.30 3.19
C GLY A 57 -31.01 -22.79 3.50
N LYS A 58 -29.99 -23.66 3.50
CA LYS A 58 -30.08 -25.05 3.97
C LYS A 58 -29.39 -25.24 5.32
N LYS A 59 -29.74 -26.34 6.01
CA LYS A 59 -29.22 -26.70 7.33
C LYS A 59 -28.04 -27.67 7.26
N PHE A 60 -27.10 -27.53 8.18
CA PHE A 60 -26.01 -28.49 8.36
C PHE A 60 -26.54 -29.76 9.04
N ARG A 61 -26.05 -30.91 8.59
CA ARG A 61 -26.15 -32.16 9.35
C ARG A 61 -25.10 -32.14 10.44
N GLN A 62 -25.54 -32.22 11.68
CA GLN A 62 -24.67 -32.34 12.85
C GLN A 62 -24.51 -33.81 13.23
N ASP A 63 -23.26 -34.27 13.37
CA ASP A 63 -22.91 -35.59 13.87
C ASP A 63 -22.01 -35.46 15.11
N VAL A 64 -22.52 -35.90 16.26
CA VAL A 64 -21.83 -35.89 17.54
C VAL A 64 -21.28 -37.28 17.80
N TRP A 65 -19.98 -37.36 18.05
CA TRP A 65 -19.28 -38.64 18.20
C TRP A 65 -18.32 -38.60 19.39
N GLN A 66 -18.00 -39.77 19.92
CA GLN A 66 -17.12 -39.96 21.08
C GLN A 66 -16.02 -40.96 20.75
N ARG A 67 -14.91 -40.89 21.50
CA ARG A 67 -13.80 -41.86 21.41
C ARG A 67 -13.75 -42.70 22.68
N SER A 68 -13.39 -43.98 22.53
CA SER A 68 -13.14 -44.88 23.66
C SER A 68 -11.98 -44.42 24.53
N GLU A 69 -10.99 -43.74 23.95
CA GLU A 69 -9.80 -43.20 24.65
C GLU A 69 -10.08 -41.88 25.39
N GLY A 70 -11.29 -41.33 25.29
CA GLY A 70 -11.68 -40.07 25.92
C GLY A 70 -11.85 -38.92 24.92
N GLY A 71 -12.85 -38.07 25.19
CA GLY A 71 -13.25 -36.97 24.32
C GLY A 71 -14.17 -37.39 23.18
N GLY A 72 -14.08 -36.67 22.06
CA GLY A 72 -14.99 -36.81 20.93
C GLY A 72 -14.97 -35.59 20.02
N GLY A 73 -16.08 -35.34 19.33
CA GLY A 73 -16.21 -34.18 18.47
C GLY A 73 -17.61 -33.96 17.94
N ILE A 74 -17.75 -32.84 17.24
CA ILE A 74 -18.97 -32.44 16.55
C ILE A 74 -18.57 -32.14 15.11
N THR A 75 -19.07 -32.93 14.16
CA THR A 75 -18.85 -32.70 12.73
C THR A 75 -20.14 -32.12 12.15
N CYS A 76 -20.09 -30.87 11.69
CA CYS A 76 -21.20 -30.25 10.96
C CYS A 76 -20.87 -30.29 9.46
N VAL A 77 -21.72 -30.95 8.66
CA VAL A 77 -21.56 -31.01 7.20
C VAL A 77 -22.82 -30.53 6.50
N LEU A 78 -22.66 -29.61 5.56
CA LEU A 78 -23.66 -29.26 4.57
C LEU A 78 -23.13 -29.71 3.22
N GLN A 79 -23.95 -30.43 2.46
CA GLN A 79 -23.62 -30.95 1.14
C GLN A 79 -24.80 -30.68 0.21
N GLU A 80 -24.49 -30.38 -1.06
CA GLU A 80 -25.48 -30.01 -2.07
C GLU A 80 -26.32 -28.80 -1.64
N GLY A 81 -25.68 -27.80 -1.03
CA GLY A 81 -26.27 -26.51 -0.69
C GLY A 81 -26.64 -25.65 -1.89
N ASN A 82 -27.36 -24.56 -1.63
CA ASN A 82 -27.69 -23.58 -2.69
C ASN A 82 -26.48 -22.71 -3.05
N VAL A 83 -25.66 -22.36 -2.06
CA VAL A 83 -24.47 -21.51 -2.21
C VAL A 83 -23.19 -22.33 -2.02
N PHE A 84 -23.18 -23.22 -1.03
CA PHE A 84 -22.06 -24.08 -0.71
C PHE A 84 -22.33 -25.48 -1.24
N GLU A 85 -21.53 -25.93 -2.21
CA GLU A 85 -21.67 -27.29 -2.71
C GLU A 85 -21.27 -28.32 -1.64
N LYS A 86 -20.25 -27.99 -0.84
CA LYS A 86 -19.92 -28.71 0.39
C LYS A 86 -19.27 -27.77 1.38
N ALA A 87 -19.73 -27.79 2.62
CA ALA A 87 -19.16 -27.05 3.73
C ALA A 87 -19.03 -27.98 4.93
N GLY A 88 -17.85 -27.97 5.54
CA GLY A 88 -17.55 -28.81 6.69
C GLY A 88 -16.95 -27.98 7.80
N VAL A 89 -17.54 -28.02 8.99
CA VAL A 89 -17.06 -27.34 10.19
C VAL A 89 -16.97 -28.38 11.31
N GLY A 90 -15.76 -28.82 11.64
CA GLY A 90 -15.49 -29.85 12.62
C GLY A 90 -14.84 -29.31 13.89
N VAL A 91 -15.35 -29.74 15.04
CA VAL A 91 -14.70 -29.57 16.34
C VAL A 91 -14.27 -30.95 16.82
N SER A 92 -13.03 -31.07 17.27
CA SER A 92 -12.50 -32.27 17.91
C SER A 92 -11.90 -31.89 19.27
N VAL A 93 -12.16 -32.72 20.28
CA VAL A 93 -11.61 -32.61 21.63
C VAL A 93 -11.13 -34.00 22.00
N VAL A 94 -9.83 -34.20 22.05
CA VAL A 94 -9.18 -35.51 22.14
C VAL A 94 -8.32 -35.56 23.37
N TYR A 95 -8.46 -36.62 24.13
CA TYR A 95 -7.56 -37.01 25.20
C TYR A 95 -6.84 -38.29 24.77
N GLY A 96 -5.65 -38.52 25.32
CA GLY A 96 -4.93 -39.76 25.09
C GLY A 96 -3.56 -39.80 25.74
N ASN A 97 -2.79 -40.81 25.37
CA ASN A 97 -1.44 -41.04 25.88
C ASN A 97 -0.45 -41.10 24.71
N LEU A 98 0.59 -40.27 24.76
CA LEU A 98 1.71 -40.33 23.83
C LEU A 98 2.69 -41.41 24.29
N PRO A 99 2.96 -42.47 23.50
CA PRO A 99 4.00 -43.43 23.83
C PRO A 99 5.39 -42.80 23.64
N LYS A 100 6.40 -43.30 24.38
CA LYS A 100 7.80 -42.83 24.32
C LYS A 100 8.35 -42.56 22.90
N GLY A 101 8.02 -43.44 21.94
CA GLY A 101 8.44 -43.28 20.54
C GLY A 101 7.78 -42.10 19.82
N ALA A 102 6.52 -41.77 20.14
CA ALA A 102 5.84 -40.59 19.63
C ALA A 102 6.40 -39.30 20.28
N ILE A 103 6.67 -39.34 21.58
CA ILE A 103 7.32 -38.23 22.31
C ILE A 103 8.68 -37.91 21.69
N ALA A 104 9.51 -38.92 21.41
CA ALA A 104 10.80 -38.73 20.77
C ALA A 104 10.69 -38.05 19.40
N LYS A 105 9.71 -38.42 18.58
CA LYS A 105 9.45 -37.79 17.28
C LYS A 105 8.96 -36.35 17.42
N MET A 106 8.03 -36.11 18.35
CA MET A 106 7.46 -34.79 18.57
C MET A 106 8.49 -33.81 19.15
N ARG A 107 9.40 -34.25 20.01
CA ARG A 107 10.47 -33.42 20.58
C ARG A 107 11.40 -32.82 19.52
N ALA A 108 11.50 -33.42 18.33
CA ALA A 108 12.28 -32.87 17.22
C ALA A 108 11.75 -31.50 16.75
N ASN A 109 10.44 -31.28 16.86
CA ASN A 109 9.77 -30.04 16.45
C ASN A 109 9.26 -29.22 17.65
N HIS A 110 9.02 -29.85 18.80
CA HIS A 110 8.50 -29.21 20.03
C HIS A 110 9.52 -29.36 21.16
N LYS A 111 10.50 -28.44 21.22
CA LYS A 111 11.68 -28.57 22.09
C LYS A 111 11.37 -28.68 23.59
N ASN A 112 10.24 -28.11 24.01
CA ASN A 112 9.78 -28.10 25.40
C ASN A 112 9.04 -29.39 25.81
N LEU A 113 8.78 -30.31 24.88
CA LEU A 113 8.11 -31.58 25.17
C LEU A 113 9.04 -32.52 25.97
N ALA A 114 8.67 -32.80 27.22
CA ALA A 114 9.42 -33.63 28.16
C ALA A 114 10.89 -33.15 28.34
N PRO A 115 11.14 -32.05 29.08
CA PRO A 115 12.44 -31.37 29.14
C PRO A 115 13.57 -32.16 29.85
N GLY A 116 13.34 -33.41 30.26
CA GLY A 116 14.35 -34.29 30.85
C GLY A 116 15.28 -34.98 29.84
N GLU A 117 16.41 -35.51 30.32
CA GLU A 117 17.28 -36.41 29.55
C GLU A 117 16.59 -37.75 29.27
N GLU A 118 15.83 -38.25 30.25
CA GLU A 118 15.00 -39.45 30.09
C GLU A 118 13.59 -39.10 29.59
N LEU A 119 13.20 -39.70 28.46
CA LEU A 119 11.83 -39.60 27.96
C LEU A 119 10.89 -40.48 28.80
N PRO A 120 9.73 -39.96 29.23
CA PRO A 120 8.75 -40.75 29.96
C PRO A 120 8.21 -41.88 29.07
N GLN A 121 7.77 -42.97 29.70
CA GLN A 121 7.22 -44.13 28.98
C GLN A 121 5.90 -43.79 28.27
N SER A 122 5.07 -43.00 28.94
CA SER A 122 3.83 -42.45 28.44
C SER A 122 3.67 -41.02 28.95
N LEU A 123 3.03 -40.16 28.17
CA LEU A 123 2.69 -38.79 28.56
C LEU A 123 1.24 -38.51 28.17
N GLU A 124 0.42 -38.15 29.16
CA GLU A 124 -0.96 -37.75 28.89
C GLU A 124 -0.99 -36.46 28.07
N PHE A 125 -1.91 -36.40 27.11
CA PHE A 125 -2.10 -35.21 26.28
C PHE A 125 -3.57 -34.89 26.08
N PHE A 126 -3.78 -33.61 25.75
CA PHE A 126 -5.02 -33.03 25.31
C PHE A 126 -4.78 -32.31 23.98
N ALA A 127 -5.70 -32.51 23.04
CA ALA A 127 -5.74 -31.76 21.80
C ALA A 127 -7.18 -31.33 21.50
N ALA A 128 -7.39 -30.04 21.27
CA ALA A 128 -8.69 -29.54 20.82
C ALA A 128 -8.53 -28.56 19.67
N GLY A 129 -9.46 -28.59 18.72
CA GLY A 129 -9.42 -27.64 17.62
C GLY A 129 -10.69 -27.58 16.80
N LEU A 130 -10.85 -26.44 16.14
CA LEU A 130 -11.83 -26.22 15.09
C LEU A 130 -11.11 -26.27 13.74
N SER A 131 -11.62 -27.09 12.84
CA SER A 131 -11.14 -27.19 11.46
C SER A 131 -12.32 -27.04 10.52
N MET A 132 -12.16 -26.27 9.45
CA MET A 132 -13.20 -26.13 8.44
C MET A 132 -12.65 -26.03 7.02
N VAL A 133 -13.45 -26.50 6.08
CA VAL A 133 -13.27 -26.26 4.65
C VAL A 133 -14.63 -25.99 4.04
N ILE A 134 -14.70 -24.97 3.19
CA ILE A 134 -15.94 -24.59 2.50
C ILE A 134 -15.65 -24.48 1.01
N HIS A 135 -16.42 -25.22 0.22
CA HIS A 135 -16.40 -25.21 -1.24
C HIS A 135 -17.70 -24.62 -1.77
N PRO A 136 -17.70 -23.34 -2.18
CA PRO A 136 -18.84 -22.74 -2.87
C PRO A 136 -19.18 -23.47 -4.17
N ASN A 137 -20.46 -23.41 -4.54
CA ASN A 137 -20.94 -23.88 -5.84
C ASN A 137 -20.45 -22.96 -6.96
N ASN A 138 -20.64 -21.65 -6.82
CA ASN A 138 -20.27 -20.66 -7.84
C ASN A 138 -18.73 -20.57 -8.04
N PRO A 139 -18.19 -20.71 -9.26
CA PRO A 139 -16.75 -20.58 -9.54
C PRO A 139 -16.13 -19.24 -9.10
N MET A 140 -16.92 -18.17 -9.06
CA MET A 140 -16.47 -16.84 -8.65
C MET A 140 -16.26 -16.73 -7.13
N ALA A 141 -16.87 -17.62 -6.35
CA ALA A 141 -16.74 -17.66 -4.91
C ALA A 141 -15.57 -18.59 -4.51
N PRO A 142 -14.60 -18.10 -3.71
CA PRO A 142 -13.39 -18.87 -3.38
C PRO A 142 -13.67 -19.97 -2.36
N THR A 143 -12.94 -21.09 -2.48
CA THR A 143 -12.82 -22.04 -1.37
C THR A 143 -12.05 -21.39 -0.22
N VAL A 144 -12.38 -21.72 1.01
CA VAL A 144 -11.63 -21.28 2.20
C VAL A 144 -11.34 -22.46 3.12
N HIS A 145 -10.19 -22.42 3.76
CA HIS A 145 -9.79 -23.34 4.82
C HIS A 145 -9.41 -22.55 6.07
N LEU A 146 -9.71 -23.11 7.23
CA LEU A 146 -9.30 -22.59 8.52
C LEU A 146 -9.07 -23.72 9.51
N ASN A 147 -8.03 -23.57 10.32
CA ASN A 147 -7.75 -24.43 11.46
C ASN A 147 -7.29 -23.59 12.65
N TYR A 148 -7.82 -23.81 13.84
CA TYR A 148 -7.24 -23.29 15.09
C TYR A 148 -7.30 -24.39 16.13
N ARG A 149 -6.15 -24.70 16.72
CA ARG A 149 -5.97 -25.83 17.63
C ARG A 149 -5.08 -25.47 18.81
N TYR A 150 -5.31 -26.20 19.89
CA TYR A 150 -4.52 -26.19 21.12
C TYR A 150 -4.07 -27.60 21.42
N PHE A 151 -2.80 -27.73 21.80
CA PHE A 151 -2.23 -28.96 22.30
C PHE A 151 -1.61 -28.70 23.67
N GLU A 152 -1.80 -29.63 24.60
CA GLU A 152 -1.21 -29.58 25.93
C GLU A 152 -0.87 -31.00 26.40
N THR A 153 0.29 -31.15 27.03
CA THR A 153 0.64 -32.36 27.80
C THR A 153 0.35 -32.14 29.27
N ALA A 154 0.08 -33.21 30.01
CA ALA A 154 -0.13 -33.14 31.45
C ALA A 154 0.98 -33.86 32.20
N ASN A 155 1.38 -33.27 33.33
CA ASN A 155 2.22 -33.93 34.32
C ASN A 155 1.40 -34.99 35.08
N PRO A 156 2.03 -35.96 35.77
CA PRO A 156 1.31 -37.01 36.51
C PRO A 156 0.32 -36.49 37.57
N ASP A 157 0.56 -35.30 38.13
CA ASP A 157 -0.36 -34.64 39.07
C ASP A 157 -1.58 -34.00 38.37
N GLY A 158 -1.59 -33.94 37.04
CA GLY A 158 -2.62 -33.30 36.21
C GLY A 158 -2.37 -31.81 35.93
N THR A 159 -1.24 -31.27 36.40
CA THR A 159 -0.83 -29.90 36.05
C THR A 159 -0.35 -29.82 34.60
N SER A 160 -0.35 -28.60 34.06
CA SER A 160 0.03 -28.34 32.68
C SER A 160 1.53 -28.59 32.47
N GLY A 161 1.87 -29.38 31.45
CA GLY A 161 3.22 -29.56 30.92
C GLY A 161 3.47 -28.63 29.72
N ALA A 162 4.12 -29.16 28.69
CA ALA A 162 4.34 -28.45 27.44
C ALA A 162 3.01 -28.20 26.70
N TRP A 163 2.87 -27.02 26.09
CA TRP A 163 1.68 -26.62 25.35
C TRP A 163 2.05 -25.75 24.15
N TRP A 164 1.19 -25.74 23.14
CA TRP A 164 1.31 -24.83 22.02
C TRP A 164 -0.03 -24.64 21.32
N PHE A 165 -0.15 -23.51 20.62
CA PHE A 165 -1.23 -23.27 19.67
C PHE A 165 -0.72 -23.39 18.24
N GLY A 166 -1.62 -23.79 17.36
CA GLY A 166 -1.38 -23.81 15.93
C GLY A 166 -2.64 -23.44 15.17
N GLY A 167 -2.48 -22.96 13.95
CA GLY A 167 -3.64 -22.58 13.15
C GLY A 167 -3.34 -21.72 11.95
N GLY A 168 -4.41 -21.15 11.42
CA GLY A 168 -4.37 -20.34 10.23
C GLY A 168 -5.70 -20.31 9.49
N ALA A 169 -5.76 -19.43 8.51
CA ALA A 169 -6.84 -19.36 7.54
C ALA A 169 -6.25 -18.98 6.18
N ASP A 170 -6.72 -19.62 5.11
CA ASP A 170 -6.22 -19.38 3.76
C ASP A 170 -7.35 -19.44 2.72
N LEU A 171 -7.18 -18.65 1.66
CA LEU A 171 -8.19 -18.44 0.62
C LEU A 171 -7.73 -19.07 -0.71
N THR A 172 -8.60 -19.86 -1.32
CA THR A 172 -8.35 -20.59 -2.57
C THR A 172 -9.38 -20.20 -3.65
N PRO A 173 -9.18 -19.09 -4.38
CA PRO A 173 -10.04 -18.68 -5.48
C PRO A 173 -9.85 -19.54 -6.74
N ASN A 174 -10.91 -19.69 -7.54
CA ASN A 174 -10.80 -20.19 -8.92
C ASN A 174 -10.59 -19.02 -9.90
N TYR A 175 -11.13 -17.85 -9.59
CA TYR A 175 -10.89 -16.61 -10.33
C TYR A 175 -10.39 -15.53 -9.38
N LEU A 176 -9.33 -14.83 -9.80
CA LEU A 176 -8.73 -13.81 -8.95
C LEU A 176 -9.50 -12.49 -8.99
N PHE A 177 -9.99 -12.06 -7.84
CA PHE A 177 -10.48 -10.71 -7.56
C PHE A 177 -9.53 -10.06 -6.55
N ASP A 178 -8.83 -9.01 -6.94
CA ASP A 178 -7.80 -8.39 -6.08
C ASP A 178 -8.44 -7.83 -4.81
N GLU A 179 -9.65 -7.27 -4.90
CA GLU A 179 -10.39 -6.72 -3.77
C GLU A 179 -10.77 -7.79 -2.73
N ASP A 180 -10.96 -9.04 -3.14
CA ASP A 180 -11.27 -10.14 -2.20
C ASP A 180 -10.02 -10.61 -1.48
N ALA A 181 -8.90 -10.73 -2.21
CA ALA A 181 -7.61 -11.06 -1.61
C ALA A 181 -7.16 -9.95 -0.65
N ILE A 182 -7.27 -8.68 -1.04
CA ILE A 182 -6.97 -7.54 -0.17
C ILE A 182 -7.86 -7.57 1.08
N HIS A 183 -9.17 -7.75 0.93
CA HIS A 183 -10.10 -7.78 2.07
C HIS A 183 -9.78 -8.91 3.07
N PHE A 184 -9.54 -10.11 2.55
CA PHE A 184 -9.20 -11.27 3.38
C PHE A 184 -7.89 -11.08 4.13
N HIS A 185 -6.83 -10.70 3.39
CA HIS A 185 -5.49 -10.50 3.96
C HIS A 185 -5.45 -9.33 4.94
N LYS A 186 -6.12 -8.21 4.64
CA LYS A 186 -6.21 -7.06 5.54
C LYS A 186 -6.91 -7.42 6.86
N THR A 187 -8.02 -8.14 6.79
CA THR A 187 -8.78 -8.53 7.99
C THR A 187 -7.93 -9.41 8.92
N LEU A 188 -7.14 -10.34 8.36
CA LEU A 188 -6.20 -11.17 9.13
C LEU A 188 -5.01 -10.37 9.65
N LYS A 189 -4.47 -9.44 8.85
CA LYS A 189 -3.38 -8.55 9.26
C LYS A 189 -3.78 -7.64 10.41
N ASP A 190 -4.97 -7.05 10.37
CA ASP A 190 -5.46 -6.16 11.43
C ASP A 190 -5.50 -6.89 12.79
N VAL A 191 -5.84 -8.19 12.79
CA VAL A 191 -5.73 -9.03 13.99
C VAL A 191 -4.29 -9.29 14.38
N CYS A 192 -3.43 -9.68 13.43
CA CYS A 192 -2.01 -9.92 13.71
C CYS A 192 -1.37 -8.67 14.35
N ASP A 193 -1.53 -7.50 13.73
CA ASP A 193 -0.98 -6.22 14.17
C ASP A 193 -1.47 -5.80 15.57
N LYS A 194 -2.69 -6.19 15.97
CA LYS A 194 -3.24 -5.93 17.30
C LYS A 194 -2.46 -6.66 18.41
N HIS A 195 -1.92 -7.83 18.10
CA HIS A 195 -1.23 -8.69 19.07
C HIS A 195 0.28 -8.58 18.96
N ASN A 196 0.83 -8.69 17.75
CA ASN A 196 2.25 -8.50 17.48
C ASN A 196 2.47 -8.17 15.99
N LYS A 197 3.15 -7.05 15.72
CA LYS A 197 3.45 -6.58 14.35
C LYS A 197 4.27 -7.57 13.53
N ASP A 198 5.01 -8.46 14.17
CA ASP A 198 5.81 -9.48 13.50
C ASP A 198 4.99 -10.72 13.09
N TYR A 199 3.77 -10.89 13.61
CA TYR A 199 2.92 -12.04 13.27
C TYR A 199 2.52 -12.04 11.81
N TRP A 200 2.08 -10.92 11.26
CA TRP A 200 1.70 -10.85 9.85
C TRP A 200 2.83 -11.29 8.89
N PRO A 201 4.01 -10.63 8.89
CA PRO A 201 5.06 -10.97 7.93
C PRO A 201 5.55 -12.42 8.09
N GLN A 202 5.57 -12.96 9.31
CA GLN A 202 5.97 -14.35 9.55
C GLN A 202 4.90 -15.34 9.09
N PHE A 203 3.65 -15.17 9.54
CA PHE A 203 2.59 -16.14 9.31
C PHE A 203 2.08 -16.11 7.87
N LYS A 204 2.12 -14.96 7.19
CA LYS A 204 1.82 -14.87 5.75
C LYS A 204 2.85 -15.62 4.92
N LYS A 205 4.14 -15.37 5.18
CA LYS A 205 5.23 -16.08 4.50
C LYS A 205 5.17 -17.59 4.75
N TRP A 206 4.87 -18.00 5.98
CA TRP A 206 4.72 -19.42 6.31
C TRP A 206 3.52 -20.04 5.59
N CYS A 207 2.40 -19.31 5.48
CA CYS A 207 1.23 -19.76 4.73
C CYS A 207 1.57 -20.04 3.26
N ASP A 208 2.28 -19.12 2.60
CA ASP A 208 2.69 -19.26 1.19
C ASP A 208 3.59 -20.49 0.98
N GLN A 209 4.46 -20.78 1.95
CA GLN A 209 5.39 -21.92 1.90
C GLN A 209 4.70 -23.25 2.23
N TYR A 210 3.78 -23.25 3.20
CA TYR A 210 3.10 -24.46 3.65
C TYR A 210 2.13 -24.97 2.58
N PHE A 211 1.31 -24.09 2.01
CA PHE A 211 0.28 -24.45 1.03
C PHE A 211 0.81 -24.46 -0.42
N TYR A 212 2.01 -25.03 -0.63
CA TYR A 212 2.66 -25.11 -1.93
C TYR A 212 2.64 -26.53 -2.51
N ASN A 213 2.01 -26.71 -3.68
CA ASN A 213 2.03 -27.96 -4.42
C ASN A 213 3.39 -28.15 -5.12
N LYS A 214 4.35 -28.75 -4.41
CA LYS A 214 5.75 -28.92 -4.89
C LYS A 214 5.86 -29.56 -6.27
N HIS A 215 5.00 -30.52 -6.59
CA HIS A 215 5.02 -31.22 -7.88
C HIS A 215 4.31 -30.44 -9.00
N ARG A 216 3.64 -29.33 -8.69
CA ARG A 216 3.00 -28.41 -9.66
C ARG A 216 3.69 -27.05 -9.75
N ASN A 217 4.63 -26.76 -8.83
CA ASN A 217 5.28 -25.47 -8.67
C ASN A 217 4.27 -24.30 -8.54
N GLU A 218 3.18 -24.50 -7.80
CA GLU A 218 2.18 -23.46 -7.54
C GLU A 218 1.60 -23.60 -6.12
N SER A 219 1.20 -22.48 -5.52
CA SER A 219 0.43 -22.49 -4.29
C SER A 219 -1.00 -23.00 -4.52
N ARG A 220 -1.61 -23.54 -3.47
CA ARG A 220 -3.01 -23.99 -3.48
C ARG A 220 -3.96 -22.84 -3.78
N GLY A 221 -3.68 -21.68 -3.18
CA GLY A 221 -4.48 -20.46 -3.23
C GLY A 221 -3.64 -19.21 -3.00
N VAL A 222 -4.30 -18.10 -2.67
CA VAL A 222 -3.67 -16.79 -2.47
C VAL A 222 -3.12 -16.59 -1.05
N GLY A 223 -3.08 -17.67 -0.26
CA GLY A 223 -2.55 -17.70 1.09
C GLY A 223 -3.48 -17.04 2.12
N GLY A 224 -2.88 -16.59 3.21
CA GLY A 224 -3.53 -16.01 4.38
C GLY A 224 -2.54 -16.02 5.52
N ILE A 225 -2.88 -16.60 6.67
CA ILE A 225 -1.94 -16.83 7.77
C ILE A 225 -1.83 -18.32 8.07
N PHE A 226 -0.62 -18.76 8.41
CA PHE A 226 -0.36 -20.10 8.94
C PHE A 226 0.70 -20.00 10.03
N PHE A 227 0.48 -20.71 11.12
CA PHE A 227 1.42 -20.83 12.22
C PHE A 227 1.25 -22.18 12.91
N ASP A 228 2.34 -22.63 13.50
CA ASP A 228 2.41 -23.81 14.35
C ASP A 228 3.35 -23.46 15.51
N ASP A 229 3.30 -24.25 16.57
CA ASP A 229 4.28 -24.15 17.67
C ASP A 229 4.32 -22.77 18.36
N LEU A 230 3.18 -22.08 18.44
CA LEU A 230 3.06 -20.88 19.27
C LEU A 230 2.96 -21.28 20.74
N ASP A 231 4.12 -21.30 21.40
CA ASP A 231 4.30 -21.67 22.81
C ASP A 231 4.84 -20.51 23.66
N GLU A 232 5.22 -20.85 24.89
CA GLU A 232 5.79 -19.93 25.90
C GLU A 232 7.05 -19.18 25.45
N THR A 233 7.73 -19.61 24.40
CA THR A 233 8.89 -18.89 23.85
C THR A 233 8.49 -17.66 23.03
N VAL A 234 7.25 -17.62 22.55
CA VAL A 234 6.71 -16.51 21.74
C VAL A 234 5.92 -15.53 22.62
N ALA A 235 4.98 -16.05 23.41
CA ALA A 235 4.17 -15.28 24.34
C ALA A 235 3.59 -16.21 25.42
N ASP A 236 3.10 -15.66 26.53
CA ASP A 236 2.40 -16.48 27.52
C ASP A 236 1.08 -17.04 26.95
N LYS A 237 0.56 -18.05 27.66
CA LYS A 237 -0.60 -18.83 27.24
C LYS A 237 -1.86 -17.98 27.10
N GLU A 238 -2.05 -16.95 27.92
CA GLU A 238 -3.24 -16.10 27.88
C GLU A 238 -3.19 -15.13 26.70
N ASN A 239 -2.04 -14.49 26.47
CA ASN A 239 -1.85 -13.62 25.30
C ASN A 239 -1.96 -14.40 23.99
N THR A 240 -1.42 -15.62 23.94
CA THR A 240 -1.56 -16.49 22.77
C THR A 240 -3.03 -16.89 22.56
N PHE A 241 -3.74 -17.29 23.62
CA PHE A 241 -5.17 -17.60 23.52
C PHE A 241 -6.01 -16.39 23.07
N ALA A 242 -5.68 -15.18 23.49
CA ALA A 242 -6.33 -13.96 23.04
C ALA A 242 -6.14 -13.74 21.53
N PHE A 243 -4.92 -13.95 21.01
CA PHE A 243 -4.64 -13.91 19.57
C PHE A 243 -5.46 -14.94 18.80
N ILE A 244 -5.45 -16.21 19.23
CA ILE A 244 -6.22 -17.29 18.61
C ILE A 244 -7.72 -16.98 18.62
N SER A 245 -8.20 -16.39 19.71
CA SER A 245 -9.60 -16.02 19.85
C SER A 245 -10.02 -14.93 18.86
N ASP A 246 -9.22 -13.87 18.73
CA ASP A 246 -9.47 -12.81 17.76
C ASP A 246 -9.31 -13.30 16.31
N ALA A 247 -8.32 -14.17 16.05
CA ALA A 247 -8.04 -14.69 14.73
C ALA A 247 -9.13 -15.64 14.22
N LEU A 248 -9.73 -16.47 15.10
CA LEU A 248 -10.89 -17.28 14.77
C LEU A 248 -12.15 -16.41 14.53
N ARG A 249 -12.39 -15.41 15.38
CA ARG A 249 -13.54 -14.49 15.20
C ARG A 249 -13.44 -13.66 13.92
N ALA A 250 -12.24 -13.39 13.44
CA ALA A 250 -12.01 -12.65 12.20
C ALA A 250 -12.38 -13.44 10.93
N PHE A 251 -12.67 -14.74 11.03
CA PHE A 251 -13.08 -15.56 9.89
C PHE A 251 -14.37 -15.06 9.21
N LEU A 252 -15.45 -14.84 9.97
CA LEU A 252 -16.72 -14.42 9.37
C LEU A 252 -16.58 -13.03 8.71
N PRO A 253 -15.98 -12.01 9.35
CA PRO A 253 -15.69 -10.73 8.71
C PRO A 253 -14.79 -10.85 7.46
N SER A 254 -13.84 -11.78 7.43
CA SER A 254 -12.93 -11.94 6.28
C SER A 254 -13.58 -12.67 5.09
N TYR A 255 -14.52 -13.59 5.33
CA TYR A 255 -15.06 -14.47 4.29
C TYR A 255 -16.49 -14.14 3.85
N VAL A 256 -17.40 -13.80 4.77
CA VAL A 256 -18.83 -13.56 4.44
C VAL A 256 -19.02 -12.42 3.43
N PRO A 257 -18.33 -11.27 3.54
CA PRO A 257 -18.45 -10.20 2.54
C PRO A 257 -18.02 -10.64 1.14
N ILE A 258 -17.02 -11.52 1.03
CA ILE A 258 -16.58 -12.09 -0.24
C ILE A 258 -17.69 -12.96 -0.82
N ILE A 259 -18.24 -13.88 -0.04
CA ILE A 259 -19.32 -14.77 -0.50
C ILE A 259 -20.54 -13.98 -0.95
N ASN A 260 -20.96 -12.97 -0.21
CA ASN A 260 -22.09 -12.13 -0.60
C ASN A 260 -21.87 -11.37 -1.92
N ARG A 261 -20.62 -11.00 -2.25
CA ARG A 261 -20.30 -10.39 -3.56
C ARG A 261 -20.31 -11.39 -4.71
N ARG A 262 -19.93 -12.64 -4.46
CA ARG A 262 -19.59 -13.61 -5.53
C ARG A 262 -20.63 -14.68 -5.77
N LYS A 263 -21.42 -15.06 -4.75
CA LYS A 263 -22.31 -16.24 -4.81
C LYS A 263 -23.34 -16.20 -5.95
N ASP A 264 -23.82 -15.01 -6.32
CA ASP A 264 -24.87 -14.82 -7.33
C ASP A 264 -24.33 -14.37 -8.71
N MET A 265 -23.00 -14.30 -8.89
CA MET A 265 -22.42 -13.89 -10.18
C MET A 265 -22.72 -14.94 -11.26
N PRO A 266 -23.09 -14.53 -12.49
CA PRO A 266 -23.27 -15.48 -13.59
C PRO A 266 -21.93 -16.15 -13.93
N PHE A 267 -21.99 -17.42 -14.31
CA PHE A 267 -20.85 -18.17 -14.82
C PHE A 267 -21.26 -19.09 -15.96
N ASN A 268 -20.30 -19.49 -16.78
CA ASN A 268 -20.50 -20.43 -17.88
C ASN A 268 -19.84 -21.80 -17.62
N GLU A 269 -20.07 -22.75 -18.52
CA GLU A 269 -19.56 -24.12 -18.40
C GLU A 269 -18.02 -24.20 -18.36
N LYS A 270 -17.31 -23.32 -19.10
CA LYS A 270 -15.84 -23.28 -19.05
C LYS A 270 -15.34 -22.83 -17.68
N GLU A 271 -16.01 -21.85 -17.07
CA GLU A 271 -15.67 -21.36 -15.73
C GLU A 271 -15.95 -22.42 -14.66
N ARG A 272 -17.02 -23.21 -14.83
CA ARG A 272 -17.32 -24.37 -14.00
C ARG A 272 -16.28 -25.48 -14.16
N GLU A 273 -15.86 -25.77 -15.38
CA GLU A 273 -14.82 -26.74 -15.67
C GLU A 273 -13.47 -26.33 -15.06
N TRP A 274 -13.10 -25.06 -15.17
CA TRP A 274 -11.89 -24.52 -14.54
C TRP A 274 -11.92 -24.68 -13.01
N GLN A 275 -13.07 -24.41 -12.37
CA GLN A 275 -13.24 -24.70 -10.94
C GLN A 275 -12.98 -26.18 -10.62
N GLN A 276 -13.42 -27.13 -11.45
CA GLN A 276 -13.16 -28.55 -11.23
C GLN A 276 -11.67 -28.89 -11.33
N ILE A 277 -10.95 -28.28 -12.27
CA ILE A 277 -9.50 -28.43 -12.42
C ILE A 277 -8.77 -27.86 -11.20
N ARG A 278 -9.14 -26.67 -10.73
CA ARG A 278 -8.57 -26.07 -9.51
C ARG A 278 -8.87 -26.89 -8.26
N ARG A 279 -10.06 -27.45 -8.14
CA ARG A 279 -10.41 -28.39 -7.06
C ARG A 279 -9.58 -29.68 -7.11
N GLY A 280 -9.22 -30.16 -8.31
CA GLY A 280 -8.24 -31.23 -8.47
C GLY A 280 -6.89 -30.91 -7.80
N LYS A 281 -6.41 -29.66 -7.92
CA LYS A 281 -5.19 -29.18 -7.24
C LYS A 281 -5.34 -29.10 -5.72
N TYR A 282 -6.55 -28.80 -5.24
CA TYR A 282 -6.87 -28.82 -3.82
C TYR A 282 -6.78 -30.25 -3.25
N VAL A 283 -7.36 -31.22 -3.97
CA VAL A 283 -7.27 -32.65 -3.62
C VAL A 283 -5.82 -33.15 -3.67
N GLU A 284 -5.05 -32.79 -4.70
CA GLU A 284 -3.62 -33.12 -4.80
C GLU A 284 -2.86 -32.63 -3.56
N PHE A 285 -3.10 -31.39 -3.10
CA PHE A 285 -2.45 -30.88 -1.90
C PHE A 285 -2.82 -31.68 -0.66
N ASN A 286 -4.12 -31.86 -0.40
CA ASN A 286 -4.59 -32.50 0.83
C ASN A 286 -4.13 -33.96 0.96
N LEU A 287 -4.05 -34.70 -0.15
CA LEU A 287 -3.67 -36.11 -0.11
C LEU A 287 -2.15 -36.35 -0.17
N VAL A 288 -1.37 -35.40 -0.71
CA VAL A 288 0.08 -35.58 -0.91
C VAL A 288 0.91 -34.80 0.11
N HIS A 289 0.54 -33.56 0.43
CA HIS A 289 1.39 -32.63 1.19
C HIS A 289 0.84 -32.28 2.58
N ASP A 290 -0.48 -32.33 2.78
CA ASP A 290 -1.06 -31.89 4.05
C ASP A 290 -0.73 -32.83 5.21
N ARG A 291 0.06 -32.32 6.17
CA ARG A 291 0.51 -33.07 7.35
C ARG A 291 -0.68 -33.51 8.21
N GLY A 292 -1.71 -32.67 8.33
CA GLY A 292 -2.90 -32.95 9.15
C GLY A 292 -3.70 -34.13 8.62
N THR A 293 -3.98 -34.14 7.32
CA THR A 293 -4.69 -35.23 6.64
C THR A 293 -3.89 -36.54 6.70
N ALA A 294 -2.59 -36.50 6.40
CA ALA A 294 -1.74 -37.69 6.47
C ALA A 294 -1.69 -38.28 7.89
N PHE A 295 -1.49 -37.44 8.91
CA PHE A 295 -1.47 -37.86 10.30
C PHE A 295 -2.83 -38.46 10.73
N GLY A 296 -3.93 -37.81 10.38
CA GLY A 296 -5.28 -38.28 10.69
C GLY A 296 -5.57 -39.66 10.11
N LEU A 297 -5.22 -39.89 8.84
CA LEU A 297 -5.47 -41.18 8.17
C LEU A 297 -4.57 -42.31 8.69
N GLN A 298 -3.38 -41.99 9.20
CA GLN A 298 -2.46 -42.96 9.78
C GLN A 298 -2.76 -43.25 11.25
N THR A 299 -3.57 -42.43 11.92
CA THR A 299 -3.91 -42.60 13.33
C THR A 299 -4.99 -43.67 13.50
N PRO A 300 -4.72 -44.78 14.20
CA PRO A 300 -5.71 -45.83 14.44
C PRO A 300 -6.96 -45.29 15.14
N GLY A 301 -8.15 -45.69 14.67
CA GLY A 301 -9.42 -45.26 15.26
C GLY A 301 -9.80 -43.79 15.00
N ALA A 302 -9.05 -43.07 14.16
CA ALA A 302 -9.45 -41.74 13.70
C ALA A 302 -10.69 -41.82 12.80
N ARG A 303 -11.59 -40.82 12.92
CA ARG A 303 -12.82 -40.76 12.13
C ARG A 303 -12.49 -40.26 10.71
N VAL A 304 -12.25 -41.21 9.79
CA VAL A 304 -11.90 -40.95 8.38
C VAL A 304 -12.86 -39.96 7.72
N GLU A 305 -14.16 -40.10 7.94
CA GLU A 305 -15.18 -39.20 7.38
C GLU A 305 -15.03 -37.74 7.84
N SER A 306 -14.53 -37.50 9.05
CA SER A 306 -14.24 -36.13 9.52
C SER A 306 -12.99 -35.55 8.85
N ILE A 307 -12.00 -36.39 8.54
CA ILE A 307 -10.74 -35.98 7.89
C ILE A 307 -10.99 -35.63 6.42
N LEU A 308 -11.71 -36.51 5.71
CA LEU A 308 -12.00 -36.36 4.27
C LEU A 308 -13.17 -35.41 3.97
N MET A 309 -13.80 -34.85 5.01
CA MET A 309 -14.75 -33.74 4.90
C MET A 309 -14.14 -32.55 4.11
N SER A 310 -12.82 -32.39 4.17
CA SER A 310 -12.06 -31.37 3.45
C SER A 310 -12.05 -31.51 1.93
N LEU A 311 -12.42 -32.68 1.37
CA LEU A 311 -12.44 -32.89 -0.08
C LEU A 311 -13.74 -32.33 -0.69
N PRO A 312 -13.69 -31.69 -1.88
CA PRO A 312 -14.86 -31.21 -2.59
C PRO A 312 -15.76 -32.38 -3.05
N VAL A 313 -17.01 -32.09 -3.42
CA VAL A 313 -17.93 -33.12 -3.98
C VAL A 313 -17.40 -33.64 -5.31
N THR A 314 -16.93 -32.73 -6.15
CA THR A 314 -16.41 -33.00 -7.49
C THR A 314 -15.08 -32.29 -7.71
N ALA A 315 -14.23 -32.94 -8.49
CA ALA A 315 -12.96 -32.45 -8.98
C ALA A 315 -12.65 -33.11 -10.33
N SER A 316 -11.75 -32.53 -11.13
CA SER A 316 -11.37 -33.09 -12.43
C SER A 316 -9.88 -32.95 -12.69
N TRP A 317 -9.34 -33.91 -13.44
CA TRP A 317 -7.96 -33.93 -13.89
C TRP A 317 -7.93 -34.05 -15.41
N LYS A 318 -7.36 -33.05 -16.06
CA LYS A 318 -7.11 -33.06 -17.51
C LYS A 318 -5.62 -33.25 -17.76
N TYR A 319 -5.29 -34.18 -18.66
CA TYR A 319 -3.92 -34.43 -19.06
C TYR A 319 -3.36 -33.21 -19.80
N MET A 320 -2.20 -32.72 -19.36
CA MET A 320 -1.49 -31.57 -19.96
C MET A 320 -2.35 -30.31 -20.17
N TYR A 321 -3.27 -30.03 -19.26
CA TYR A 321 -4.08 -28.81 -19.34
C TYR A 321 -3.26 -27.58 -18.97
N GLU A 322 -3.27 -26.60 -19.88
CA GLU A 322 -2.75 -25.25 -19.65
C GLU A 322 -3.86 -24.24 -19.97
N PRO A 323 -4.06 -23.20 -19.14
CA PRO A 323 -5.05 -22.17 -19.43
C PRO A 323 -4.63 -21.34 -20.65
N GLU A 324 -5.62 -20.77 -21.34
CA GLU A 324 -5.36 -19.93 -22.52
C GLU A 324 -4.48 -18.71 -22.15
N PRO A 325 -3.48 -18.33 -22.95
CA PRO A 325 -2.65 -17.16 -22.67
C PRO A 325 -3.48 -15.88 -22.52
N LYS A 326 -3.11 -15.03 -21.55
CA LYS A 326 -3.81 -13.77 -21.22
C LYS A 326 -5.26 -13.94 -20.73
N SER A 327 -5.67 -15.17 -20.39
CA SER A 327 -6.97 -15.45 -19.78
C SER A 327 -7.00 -15.10 -18.28
N ARG A 328 -8.19 -15.12 -17.68
CA ARG A 328 -8.36 -14.91 -16.23
C ARG A 328 -7.78 -16.09 -15.43
N GLU A 329 -7.83 -17.28 -16.01
CA GLU A 329 -7.29 -18.53 -15.49
C GLU A 329 -5.76 -18.48 -15.44
N GLN A 330 -5.12 -18.02 -16.53
CA GLN A 330 -3.66 -17.82 -16.57
C GLN A 330 -3.23 -16.79 -15.53
N ARG A 331 -3.95 -15.66 -15.41
CA ARG A 331 -3.66 -14.63 -14.40
C ARG A 331 -3.67 -15.20 -12.97
N LEU A 332 -4.59 -16.11 -12.64
CA LEU A 332 -4.57 -16.77 -11.34
C LEU A 332 -3.31 -17.64 -11.21
N VAL A 333 -3.04 -18.52 -12.18
CA VAL A 333 -1.90 -19.43 -12.14
C VAL A 333 -0.57 -18.69 -11.97
N ASP A 334 -0.38 -17.55 -12.62
CA ASP A 334 0.84 -16.74 -12.50
C ASP A 334 1.05 -16.25 -11.05
N VAL A 335 -0.02 -15.85 -10.38
CA VAL A 335 0.00 -15.44 -8.96
C VAL A 335 0.22 -16.63 -8.04
N LEU A 336 -0.32 -17.82 -8.36
CA LEU A 336 -0.11 -19.02 -7.56
C LEU A 336 1.33 -19.54 -7.69
N ARG A 337 1.95 -19.39 -8.86
CA ARG A 337 3.38 -19.72 -9.07
C ARG A 337 4.30 -18.74 -8.37
N ASN A 338 3.90 -17.46 -8.31
CA ASN A 338 4.67 -16.37 -7.72
C ASN A 338 3.81 -15.64 -6.68
N PRO A 339 3.72 -16.15 -5.43
CA PRO A 339 2.97 -15.49 -4.37
C PRO A 339 3.38 -14.03 -4.24
N LYS A 340 2.39 -13.13 -4.24
CA LYS A 340 2.61 -11.68 -4.11
C LYS A 340 2.14 -11.17 -2.76
N GLU A 341 2.64 -10.01 -2.39
CA GLU A 341 2.07 -9.22 -1.30
C GLU A 341 0.75 -8.57 -1.77
N TRP A 342 -0.31 -8.75 -0.99
CA TRP A 342 -1.65 -8.25 -1.32
C TRP A 342 -1.88 -6.83 -0.81
N MET A 343 -1.12 -6.41 0.19
CA MET A 343 -1.19 -5.06 0.74
C MET A 343 0.15 -4.38 0.47
N SER A 344 0.15 -3.26 -0.24
CA SER A 344 1.32 -2.39 -0.20
C SER A 344 1.39 -1.77 1.19
N SER A 345 2.59 -1.63 1.76
CA SER A 345 2.83 -0.58 2.75
C SER A 345 2.24 0.69 2.15
N SER A 346 1.29 1.34 2.84
CA SER A 346 0.61 2.55 2.38
C SER A 346 1.59 3.40 1.58
N ALA A 347 1.33 3.61 0.28
CA ALA A 347 2.15 4.52 -0.50
C ALA A 347 2.28 5.81 0.33
N PRO A 348 3.51 6.32 0.55
CA PRO A 348 3.67 7.53 1.34
C PRO A 348 2.78 8.61 0.74
N LEU A 349 2.06 9.34 1.60
CA LEU A 349 1.28 10.50 1.14
C LEU A 349 2.22 11.38 0.30
N PRO A 350 1.74 11.94 -0.82
CA PRO A 350 2.59 12.76 -1.67
C PRO A 350 3.18 13.89 -0.83
N THR A 351 4.48 14.16 -0.99
CA THR A 351 5.11 15.31 -0.34
C THR A 351 4.39 16.60 -0.76
N PRO A 352 4.41 17.67 0.05
CA PRO A 352 3.84 18.96 -0.34
C PRO A 352 4.30 19.42 -1.73
N ARG A 353 5.57 19.13 -2.06
CA ARG A 353 6.16 19.39 -3.38
C ARG A 353 5.49 18.59 -4.49
N GLN A 354 5.35 17.27 -4.33
CA GLN A 354 4.69 16.40 -5.30
C GLN A 354 3.22 16.78 -5.51
N LEU A 355 2.51 17.14 -4.44
CA LEU A 355 1.14 17.62 -4.51
C LEU A 355 1.03 18.92 -5.32
N LEU A 356 1.90 19.90 -5.05
CA LEU A 356 1.92 21.19 -5.75
C LEU A 356 2.30 21.04 -7.23
N THR A 357 3.29 20.18 -7.54
CA THR A 357 3.67 19.84 -8.92
C THR A 357 2.48 19.28 -9.68
N SER A 358 1.79 18.29 -9.09
CA SER A 358 0.64 17.62 -9.71
C SER A 358 -0.52 18.59 -9.94
N LEU A 359 -0.79 19.47 -8.95
CA LEU A 359 -1.83 20.48 -9.04
C LEU A 359 -1.58 21.49 -10.17
N LEU A 360 -0.34 21.98 -10.32
CA LEU A 360 0.02 22.96 -11.34
C LEU A 360 0.05 22.36 -12.75
N ASN A 361 0.48 21.10 -12.88
CA ASN A 361 0.39 20.38 -14.15
C ASN A 361 -1.09 20.22 -14.57
N ALA A 362 -1.97 19.81 -13.63
CA ALA A 362 -3.41 19.69 -13.90
C ALA A 362 -4.09 21.03 -14.26
N ILE A 363 -3.56 22.16 -13.76
CA ILE A 363 -4.00 23.50 -14.15
C ILE A 363 -3.53 23.84 -15.57
N GLY A 364 -2.31 23.46 -15.94
CA GLY A 364 -1.78 23.66 -17.29
C GLY A 364 -2.60 22.96 -18.39
N ASP A 365 -3.19 21.81 -18.06
CA ASP A 365 -4.05 21.04 -18.96
C ASP A 365 -5.49 21.59 -19.09
N VAL A 366 -5.84 22.68 -18.39
CA VAL A 366 -7.18 23.26 -18.48
C VAL A 366 -7.38 23.87 -19.88
N PRO A 367 -8.38 23.41 -20.65
CA PRO A 367 -8.62 23.94 -21.99
C PRO A 367 -8.95 25.44 -21.95
N VAL A 368 -8.35 26.19 -22.86
CA VAL A 368 -8.58 27.62 -22.99
C VAL A 368 -9.66 27.84 -24.06
N PRO A 369 -10.70 28.65 -23.79
CA PRO A 369 -11.69 29.00 -24.80
C PRO A 369 -11.04 29.74 -25.98
N PRO A 370 -11.46 29.52 -27.23
CA PRO A 370 -10.93 30.25 -28.37
C PRO A 370 -11.20 31.76 -28.21
N HIS A 371 -10.14 32.57 -28.35
CA HIS A 371 -10.26 34.00 -28.54
C HIS A 371 -10.87 34.26 -29.92
N ASP A 372 -11.94 35.05 -30.02
CA ASP A 372 -12.49 35.50 -31.30
C ASP A 372 -11.42 36.26 -32.07
N ALA A 373 -10.82 35.58 -33.05
CA ALA A 373 -9.93 36.17 -34.02
C ALA A 373 -10.77 36.82 -35.14
N GLU A 374 -11.21 38.06 -34.94
CA GLU A 374 -11.54 38.94 -36.06
C GLU A 374 -10.46 40.00 -36.22
N GLY A 375 -9.51 39.69 -37.09
CA GLY A 375 -8.55 40.65 -37.61
C GLY A 375 -9.25 41.62 -38.55
N THR A 376 -9.60 42.81 -38.06
CA THR A 376 -9.62 44.02 -38.88
C THR A 376 -8.40 44.86 -38.55
N ARG A 377 -7.47 44.91 -39.50
CA ARG A 377 -6.29 45.79 -39.53
C ARG A 377 -6.73 47.25 -39.36
N PRO A 378 -6.22 48.06 -38.41
CA PRO A 378 -6.48 49.49 -38.43
C PRO A 378 -5.60 50.16 -39.49
N PRO A 379 -6.13 51.11 -40.30
CA PRO A 379 -5.32 51.89 -41.21
C PRO A 379 -4.49 52.91 -40.45
N ALA A 380 -3.42 53.37 -41.10
CA ALA A 380 -2.50 54.37 -40.59
C ALA A 380 -3.18 55.75 -40.37
N GLN A 381 -2.80 56.37 -39.25
CA GLN A 381 -2.86 57.81 -38.90
C GLN A 381 -4.20 58.56 -38.94
N GLY A 382 -4.54 59.19 -37.81
CA GLY A 382 -5.53 60.27 -37.73
C GLY A 382 -5.91 60.62 -36.29
N HIS A 383 -5.68 61.87 -35.90
CA HIS A 383 -6.00 62.44 -34.59
C HIS A 383 -7.52 62.46 -34.27
N THR A 384 -7.80 62.51 -32.95
CA THR A 384 -8.99 63.03 -32.23
C THR A 384 -10.03 62.04 -31.69
N SER A 385 -10.48 62.42 -30.47
CA SER A 385 -11.67 61.99 -29.71
C SER A 385 -11.48 60.91 -28.64
N LEU A 386 -11.55 61.38 -27.40
CA LEU A 386 -11.86 60.63 -26.17
C LEU A 386 -13.24 59.95 -26.26
N ASP A 387 -13.41 58.98 -25.35
CA ASP A 387 -14.65 58.28 -24.94
C ASP A 387 -15.13 57.08 -25.76
N LYS A 388 -14.52 55.92 -25.48
CA LYS A 388 -15.21 54.62 -25.40
C LYS A 388 -14.47 53.70 -24.41
N PRO A 389 -15.13 53.09 -23.40
CA PRO A 389 -14.49 52.08 -22.58
C PRO A 389 -14.24 50.85 -23.45
N ALA A 390 -12.98 50.41 -23.49
CA ALA A 390 -12.60 49.17 -24.15
C ALA A 390 -13.45 48.01 -23.60
N SER A 391 -14.02 47.22 -24.51
CA SER A 391 -14.68 45.95 -24.21
C SER A 391 -13.84 45.15 -23.20
N ALA A 392 -14.42 44.86 -22.03
CA ALA A 392 -13.78 44.09 -20.99
C ALA A 392 -13.52 42.67 -21.52
N SER A 393 -12.27 42.38 -21.89
CA SER A 393 -11.83 41.01 -22.13
C SER A 393 -12.19 40.17 -20.91
N ALA A 394 -13.10 39.22 -21.05
CA ALA A 394 -13.52 38.37 -19.94
C ALA A 394 -12.30 37.61 -19.38
N HIS A 395 -11.97 37.84 -18.11
CA HIS A 395 -10.84 37.17 -17.45
C HIS A 395 -10.96 35.64 -17.66
N PRO A 396 -9.90 34.93 -18.10
CA PRO A 396 -9.95 33.51 -18.47
C PRO A 396 -10.48 32.60 -17.36
N LEU A 397 -10.31 33.00 -16.09
CA LEU A 397 -10.85 32.29 -14.93
C LEU A 397 -12.38 32.19 -14.93
N ARG A 398 -13.09 33.15 -15.56
CA ARG A 398 -14.56 33.14 -15.68
C ARG A 398 -15.06 32.09 -16.67
N LEU A 399 -14.22 31.71 -17.63
CA LEU A 399 -14.55 30.78 -18.71
C LEU A 399 -14.12 29.34 -18.42
N ILE A 400 -13.56 29.08 -17.23
CA ILE A 400 -13.20 27.73 -16.78
C ILE A 400 -14.47 26.91 -16.50
N HIS A 401 -14.52 25.71 -17.09
CA HIS A 401 -15.57 24.75 -16.87
C HIS A 401 -15.73 24.42 -15.37
N PRO A 402 -16.96 24.32 -14.82
CA PRO A 402 -17.19 24.10 -13.39
C PRO A 402 -16.40 22.92 -12.79
N SER A 403 -16.18 21.84 -13.55
CA SER A 403 -15.41 20.67 -13.08
C SER A 403 -13.92 20.93 -12.83
N ARG A 404 -13.36 22.03 -13.36
CA ARG A 404 -11.93 22.39 -13.19
C ARG A 404 -11.71 23.49 -12.15
N ARG A 405 -12.78 24.18 -11.72
CA ARG A 405 -12.73 25.22 -10.67
C ARG A 405 -12.16 24.72 -9.32
N PRO A 406 -12.39 23.46 -8.89
CA PRO A 406 -11.79 22.94 -7.67
C PRO A 406 -10.25 23.01 -7.66
N LEU A 407 -9.57 22.92 -8.81
CA LEU A 407 -8.11 23.01 -8.88
C LEU A 407 -7.60 24.38 -8.40
N PHE A 408 -8.26 25.45 -8.84
CA PHE A 408 -7.92 26.82 -8.44
C PHE A 408 -8.35 27.13 -7.00
N ALA A 409 -9.45 26.53 -6.53
CA ALA A 409 -9.85 26.62 -5.14
C ALA A 409 -8.83 25.93 -4.21
N THR A 410 -8.36 24.74 -4.58
CA THR A 410 -7.28 24.03 -3.87
C THR A 410 -6.00 24.85 -3.88
N LEU A 411 -5.63 25.43 -5.02
CA LEU A 411 -4.45 26.32 -5.11
C LEU A 411 -4.61 27.56 -4.21
N HIS A 412 -5.81 28.11 -4.07
CA HIS A 412 -6.08 29.23 -3.18
C HIS A 412 -5.93 28.86 -1.70
N VAL A 413 -6.39 27.67 -1.31
CA VAL A 413 -6.23 27.13 0.04
C VAL A 413 -4.74 26.92 0.38
N LEU A 414 -3.95 26.45 -0.59
CA LEU A 414 -2.50 26.24 -0.42
C LEU A 414 -1.70 27.55 -0.43
N PHE A 415 -2.18 28.58 -1.12
CA PHE A 415 -1.55 29.91 -1.21
C PHE A 415 -2.51 31.05 -0.85
N PRO A 416 -2.99 31.12 0.40
CA PRO A 416 -4.07 32.02 0.80
C PRO A 416 -3.69 33.50 0.64
N ALA A 417 -2.42 33.83 0.88
CA ALA A 417 -1.90 35.20 0.78
C ALA A 417 -1.21 35.52 -0.56
N LEU A 418 -0.97 34.54 -1.44
CA LEU A 418 -0.16 34.73 -2.65
C LEU A 418 -0.97 34.62 -3.94
N LEU A 419 -1.99 33.76 -4.01
CA LEU A 419 -2.68 33.49 -5.27
C LEU A 419 -3.45 34.71 -5.80
N LEU A 420 -4.30 35.35 -4.98
CA LEU A 420 -5.07 36.52 -5.43
C LEU A 420 -4.16 37.70 -5.81
N PRO A 421 -3.11 38.04 -5.03
CA PRO A 421 -2.14 39.05 -5.47
C PRO A 421 -1.34 38.66 -6.72
N ALA A 422 -1.09 37.37 -6.96
CA ALA A 422 -0.47 36.90 -8.20
C ALA A 422 -1.38 37.10 -9.41
N LEU A 423 -2.69 36.85 -9.24
CA LEU A 423 -3.69 37.08 -10.28
C LEU A 423 -3.90 38.57 -10.60
N ASP A 424 -3.88 39.45 -9.59
CA ASP A 424 -3.96 40.92 -9.78
C ASP A 424 -2.82 41.48 -10.67
N LEU A 425 -1.65 40.84 -10.67
CA LEU A 425 -0.54 41.23 -11.57
C LEU A 425 -0.89 41.02 -13.05
N PHE A 426 -1.69 39.99 -13.37
CA PHE A 426 -2.17 39.75 -14.72
C PHE A 426 -3.27 40.73 -15.12
N ASP A 427 -4.22 41.00 -14.22
CA ASP A 427 -5.31 41.96 -14.44
C ASP A 427 -4.76 43.36 -14.79
N ARG A 428 -3.67 43.76 -14.13
CA ARG A 428 -3.01 45.04 -14.34
C ARG A 428 -1.93 45.03 -15.43
N ARG A 429 -1.72 43.90 -16.12
CA ARG A 429 -0.69 43.73 -17.17
C ARG A 429 0.73 44.10 -16.69
N LEU A 430 1.10 43.72 -15.48
CA LEU A 430 2.37 44.09 -14.83
C LEU A 430 3.50 43.08 -15.02
N VAL A 431 3.23 41.94 -15.67
CA VAL A 431 4.21 40.87 -15.92
C VAL A 431 4.74 41.00 -17.35
N THR A 432 6.06 41.19 -17.51
CA THR A 432 6.74 41.24 -18.80
C THR A 432 7.73 40.10 -18.93
N ARG A 433 7.64 39.26 -19.97
CA ARG A 433 8.63 38.23 -20.33
C ARG A 433 9.68 38.86 -21.24
N LEU A 434 10.95 38.78 -20.85
CA LEU A 434 12.07 39.23 -21.67
C LEU A 434 12.53 38.08 -22.56
N VAL A 435 12.63 38.35 -23.86
CA VAL A 435 13.01 37.34 -24.86
C VAL A 435 14.20 37.87 -25.65
N LEU A 436 15.24 37.06 -25.84
CA LEU A 436 16.34 37.40 -26.73
C LEU A 436 15.91 37.22 -28.19
N PRO A 437 16.34 38.09 -29.12
CA PRO A 437 16.12 37.85 -30.53
C PRO A 437 16.81 36.54 -30.95
N PRO A 438 16.18 35.75 -31.84
CA PRO A 438 16.78 34.54 -32.37
C PRO A 438 18.13 34.87 -33.02
N ARG A 439 19.14 34.03 -32.78
CA ARG A 439 20.46 34.19 -33.40
C ARG A 439 20.29 34.15 -34.93
N LYS A 440 20.60 35.26 -35.63
CA LYS A 440 20.74 35.25 -37.09
C LYS A 440 21.95 34.36 -37.44
N GLY A 441 21.68 33.12 -37.84
CA GLY A 441 22.73 32.16 -38.19
C GLY A 441 22.28 30.70 -38.38
N GLU A 442 21.03 30.35 -38.13
CA GLU A 442 20.54 28.95 -38.30
C GLU A 442 19.42 28.83 -39.34
N ASP A 443 19.50 29.62 -40.41
CA ASP A 443 18.72 29.40 -41.64
C ASP A 443 19.68 29.47 -42.84
N ALA A 444 20.48 28.41 -43.01
CA ALA A 444 21.13 28.07 -44.28
C ALA A 444 21.74 26.66 -44.20
N GLY A 445 20.95 25.64 -44.54
CA GLY A 445 21.49 24.29 -44.71
C GLY A 445 20.46 23.17 -44.68
N ALA A 446 19.52 23.16 -45.62
CA ALA A 446 18.82 21.91 -45.98
C ALA A 446 19.83 20.95 -46.64
N GLY A 447 20.67 20.30 -45.83
CA GLY A 447 21.56 19.21 -46.21
C GLY A 447 20.80 17.89 -46.15
N LYS A 448 20.57 17.30 -47.32
CA LYS A 448 19.99 15.96 -47.52
C LYS A 448 20.78 14.90 -46.71
N PRO A 449 20.14 14.01 -45.93
CA PRO A 449 20.87 12.96 -45.22
C PRO A 449 21.27 11.83 -46.20
N PRO A 450 22.39 11.13 -45.97
CA PRO A 450 22.71 9.92 -46.72
C PRO A 450 21.80 8.78 -46.27
N ALA A 451 21.40 7.93 -47.20
CA ALA A 451 20.59 6.75 -46.92
C ALA A 451 21.39 5.74 -46.09
N GLY A 452 20.89 5.42 -44.89
CA GLY A 452 21.38 4.37 -44.02
C GLY A 452 20.29 4.01 -43.00
N ASP A 453 19.93 2.74 -42.97
CA ASP A 453 18.87 2.12 -42.16
C ASP A 453 19.38 1.89 -40.73
N GLU A 454 18.88 2.66 -39.74
CA GLU A 454 18.92 2.32 -38.31
C GLU A 454 18.11 3.35 -37.45
N GLY A 455 17.05 2.89 -36.77
CA GLY A 455 16.57 3.43 -35.48
C GLY A 455 15.69 4.70 -35.41
N VAL A 456 14.38 4.56 -35.66
CA VAL A 456 13.33 5.61 -35.53
C VAL A 456 13.18 6.21 -34.10
N GLY A 457 13.85 5.67 -33.08
CA GLY A 457 13.77 6.15 -31.69
C GLY A 457 14.78 7.24 -31.31
N GLN A 458 15.98 7.25 -31.91
CA GLN A 458 17.06 8.16 -31.51
C GLN A 458 16.95 9.56 -32.16
N GLU A 459 16.41 9.65 -33.38
CA GLU A 459 16.15 10.94 -34.04
C GLU A 459 15.10 11.78 -33.32
N GLN A 460 14.05 11.15 -32.78
CA GLN A 460 13.01 11.85 -32.00
C GLN A 460 13.50 12.28 -30.61
N GLN A 461 14.47 11.59 -30.02
CA GLN A 461 15.11 11.99 -28.76
C GLN A 461 16.13 13.11 -28.98
N ALA A 462 16.94 13.05 -30.03
CA ALA A 462 17.88 14.10 -30.41
C ALA A 462 17.17 15.40 -30.85
N GLN A 463 16.04 15.29 -31.58
CA GLN A 463 15.20 16.45 -31.92
C GLN A 463 14.51 17.07 -30.70
N ARG A 464 14.09 16.25 -29.71
CA ARG A 464 13.53 16.74 -28.44
C ARG A 464 14.59 17.38 -27.54
N GLN A 465 15.81 16.84 -27.52
CA GLN A 465 16.93 17.39 -26.76
C GLN A 465 17.45 18.69 -27.37
N ALA A 466 17.51 18.79 -28.70
CA ALA A 466 17.79 20.04 -29.43
C ALA A 466 16.66 21.08 -29.29
N GLN A 467 15.40 20.65 -29.17
CA GLN A 467 14.28 21.54 -28.79
C GLN A 467 14.39 22.05 -27.34
N ARG A 468 14.94 21.24 -26.42
CA ARG A 468 15.14 21.63 -25.01
C ARG A 468 16.28 22.62 -24.82
N GLU A 469 17.32 22.56 -25.66
CA GLU A 469 18.42 23.54 -25.69
C GLU A 469 18.08 24.85 -26.43
N SER A 470 16.94 24.92 -27.12
CA SER A 470 16.51 26.09 -27.90
C SER A 470 15.38 26.92 -27.26
N LEU A 471 14.91 26.57 -26.06
CA LEU A 471 13.99 27.43 -25.32
C LEU A 471 14.77 28.56 -24.61
N PRO A 472 14.46 29.84 -24.87
CA PRO A 472 15.17 30.93 -24.23
C PRO A 472 14.89 30.92 -22.73
N ARG A 473 15.95 30.93 -21.90
CA ARG A 473 15.87 31.14 -20.44
C ARG A 473 14.93 32.32 -20.15
N SER A 474 13.74 32.02 -19.64
CA SER A 474 12.69 33.03 -19.45
C SER A 474 12.99 33.88 -18.22
N VAL A 475 13.41 35.13 -18.45
CA VAL A 475 13.53 36.15 -17.40
C VAL A 475 12.29 37.01 -17.43
N TYR A 476 11.67 37.23 -16.28
CA TYR A 476 10.52 38.12 -16.16
C TYR A 476 10.84 39.38 -15.39
N LEU A 477 10.26 40.48 -15.85
CA LEU A 477 10.21 41.75 -15.14
C LEU A 477 8.78 41.99 -14.67
N VAL A 478 8.59 42.05 -13.36
CA VAL A 478 7.28 42.24 -12.72
C VAL A 478 7.24 43.59 -12.03
N ARG A 479 6.38 44.50 -12.50
CA ARG A 479 6.27 45.85 -11.94
C ARG A 479 5.40 45.87 -10.68
N SER A 480 5.77 46.71 -9.71
CA SER A 480 4.96 46.97 -8.53
C SER A 480 3.67 47.71 -8.90
N ALA A 481 2.55 47.27 -8.34
CA ALA A 481 1.27 47.97 -8.45
C ALA A 481 1.16 49.18 -7.48
N GLN A 482 2.14 49.39 -6.60
CA GLN A 482 2.17 50.50 -5.65
C GLN A 482 2.83 51.74 -6.28
N THR A 483 2.12 52.86 -6.35
CA THR A 483 2.67 54.15 -6.73
C THR A 483 3.48 54.74 -5.57
N THR A 484 4.80 54.82 -5.73
CA THR A 484 5.67 55.57 -4.81
C THR A 484 5.72 57.03 -5.22
N THR A 485 5.03 57.92 -4.49
CA THR A 485 5.22 59.37 -4.61
C THR A 485 6.48 59.79 -3.86
N THR A 486 7.57 60.04 -4.59
CA THR A 486 8.80 60.61 -4.04
C THR A 486 8.67 62.14 -3.93
N ALA A 487 8.16 62.63 -2.80
CA ALA A 487 8.20 64.07 -2.50
C ALA A 487 9.62 64.48 -2.03
N ARG A 488 10.46 64.98 -2.94
CA ARG A 488 11.70 65.69 -2.55
C ARG A 488 11.34 67.06 -1.99
N ARG A 489 11.56 67.29 -0.69
CA ARG A 489 11.56 68.64 -0.09
C ARG A 489 12.86 69.37 -0.47
N PRO A 490 12.82 70.58 -1.06
CA PRO A 490 14.03 71.37 -1.26
C PRO A 490 14.40 72.09 0.05
N TYR A 491 15.66 72.02 0.43
CA TYR A 491 16.27 72.88 1.44
C TYR A 491 16.80 74.14 0.72
N GLY A 492 16.29 75.32 1.08
CA GLY A 492 16.97 76.61 0.86
C GLY A 492 16.49 77.47 -0.33
N GLY A 493 15.69 78.50 0.00
CA GLY A 493 15.77 79.89 -0.51
C GLY A 493 15.71 80.19 -2.01
N GLY A 494 14.62 80.85 -2.44
CA GLY A 494 14.58 81.68 -3.66
C GLY A 494 13.53 81.25 -4.68
N GLY A 495 12.59 82.15 -5.01
CA GLY A 495 11.45 81.89 -5.88
C GLY A 495 11.83 81.50 -7.32
N GLY A 496 11.17 80.47 -7.83
CA GLY A 496 11.21 80.05 -9.22
C GLY A 496 10.25 78.87 -9.43
N PHE A 497 9.42 78.92 -10.47
CA PHE A 497 8.50 77.85 -10.86
C PHE A 497 9.26 76.52 -11.03
N ALA A 498 8.90 75.50 -10.26
CA ALA A 498 9.38 74.13 -10.45
C ALA A 498 8.41 73.38 -11.38
N THR A 499 8.85 73.07 -12.59
CA THR A 499 8.21 72.11 -13.49
C THR A 499 8.40 70.70 -12.93
N THR A 500 7.33 70.09 -12.43
CA THR A 500 7.29 68.66 -12.09
C THR A 500 7.31 67.84 -13.37
N THR A 501 8.45 67.23 -13.69
CA THR A 501 8.53 66.14 -14.67
C THR A 501 8.20 64.84 -13.93
N GLU A 502 6.96 64.37 -14.06
CA GLU A 502 6.56 63.04 -13.58
C GLU A 502 7.22 61.98 -14.47
N THR A 503 8.22 61.27 -13.93
CA THR A 503 8.71 60.03 -14.54
C THR A 503 8.21 58.88 -13.67
N PRO A 504 7.35 57.99 -14.16
CA PRO A 504 6.79 56.91 -13.35
C PRO A 504 7.80 55.75 -13.26
N THR A 505 8.84 55.89 -12.43
CA THR A 505 9.72 54.77 -12.09
C THR A 505 9.10 53.96 -10.94
N GLY A 506 8.11 53.12 -11.25
CA GLY A 506 7.63 52.12 -10.30
C GLY A 506 8.68 51.04 -10.08
N GLN A 507 8.88 50.59 -8.84
CA GLN A 507 9.80 49.51 -8.49
C GLN A 507 9.49 48.25 -9.32
N ALA A 508 10.51 47.62 -9.92
CA ALA A 508 10.36 46.40 -10.70
C ALA A 508 11.16 45.25 -10.05
N TYR A 509 10.64 44.04 -10.18
CA TYR A 509 11.23 42.81 -9.63
C TYR A 509 11.61 41.87 -10.75
N ILE A 510 12.76 41.23 -10.63
CA ILE A 510 13.27 40.24 -11.57
C ILE A 510 12.89 38.86 -11.04
N VAL A 511 12.33 38.02 -11.91
CA VAL A 511 11.92 36.65 -11.58
C VAL A 511 12.55 35.68 -12.56
N HIS A 512 13.21 34.67 -12.00
CA HIS A 512 13.75 33.52 -12.72
C HIS A 512 12.94 32.28 -12.32
N ALA A 513 12.01 31.86 -13.18
CA ALA A 513 11.13 30.73 -12.87
C ALA A 513 11.89 29.39 -12.83
N GLU A 514 12.82 29.18 -13.75
CA GLU A 514 13.66 27.97 -13.81
C GLU A 514 14.66 27.88 -12.65
N ALA A 515 15.33 29.00 -12.32
CA ALA A 515 16.26 29.06 -11.19
C ALA A 515 15.55 29.25 -9.84
N TRP A 516 14.22 29.29 -9.85
CA TRP A 516 13.35 29.49 -8.68
C TRP A 516 13.77 30.68 -7.81
N ASN A 517 13.86 31.87 -8.41
CA ASN A 517 14.35 33.07 -7.73
C ASN A 517 13.49 34.31 -8.03
N CYS A 518 13.34 35.19 -7.05
CA CYS A 518 12.77 36.53 -7.24
C CYS A 518 13.51 37.58 -6.40
N THR A 519 13.77 38.77 -6.96
CA THR A 519 14.43 39.88 -6.26
C THR A 519 13.55 40.61 -5.24
N CYS A 520 12.31 40.17 -5.01
CA CYS A 520 11.43 40.84 -4.05
C CYS A 520 11.75 40.44 -2.60
N ALA A 521 11.57 41.40 -1.68
CA ALA A 521 11.82 41.17 -0.26
C ALA A 521 11.01 39.99 0.31
N ALA A 522 9.77 39.80 -0.15
CA ALA A 522 8.93 38.68 0.28
C ALA A 522 9.52 37.31 -0.09
N PHE A 523 10.18 37.20 -1.24
CA PHE A 523 10.88 35.98 -1.62
C PHE A 523 12.14 35.79 -0.78
N ALA A 524 12.91 36.85 -0.54
CA ALA A 524 14.10 36.79 0.32
C ALA A 524 13.75 36.34 1.75
N PHE A 525 12.68 36.85 2.36
CA PHE A 525 12.22 36.40 3.68
C PHE A 525 11.70 34.95 3.68
N ALA A 526 11.06 34.51 2.59
CA ALA A 526 10.60 33.13 2.47
C ALA A 526 11.77 32.15 2.25
N ALA A 527 12.80 32.55 1.50
CA ALA A 527 13.98 31.74 1.23
C ALA A 527 14.98 31.74 2.39
N PHE A 528 14.99 32.79 3.22
CA PHE A 528 15.88 32.96 4.36
C PHE A 528 15.10 33.41 5.61
N PRO A 529 14.27 32.53 6.21
CA PRO A 529 13.49 32.87 7.39
C PRO A 529 14.41 33.14 8.60
N ALA A 530 14.15 34.24 9.32
CA ALA A 530 14.91 34.61 10.52
C ALA A 530 14.55 33.67 11.69
N GLY A 531 15.31 32.60 11.86
CA GLY A 531 15.09 31.62 12.94
C GLY A 531 15.98 30.38 12.93
N THR A 532 16.74 30.10 11.86
CA THR A 532 17.69 28.99 11.81
C THR A 532 19.01 29.36 12.48
N THR A 533 19.07 29.28 13.81
CA THR A 533 20.36 29.09 14.49
C THR A 533 20.86 27.67 14.21
N ALA A 534 21.57 27.47 13.10
CA ALA A 534 22.41 26.30 12.93
C ALA A 534 23.80 26.63 13.52
N PRO A 535 24.31 25.90 14.53
CA PRO A 535 25.73 25.97 14.83
C PRO A 535 26.48 25.26 13.71
N ALA A 536 27.58 25.87 13.28
CA ALA A 536 28.63 25.16 12.57
C ALA A 536 29.07 23.93 13.40
N ALA A 537 29.41 22.84 12.70
CA ALA A 537 29.92 21.55 13.20
C ALA A 537 28.87 20.53 13.68
N ALA A 538 28.37 19.72 12.74
CA ALA A 538 27.92 18.37 13.05
C ALA A 538 29.16 17.48 13.24
N ALA A 539 29.58 17.36 14.50
CA ALA A 539 30.55 16.38 14.94
C ALA A 539 30.01 14.96 14.75
N VAL A 540 30.86 14.11 14.19
CA VAL A 540 30.78 12.66 14.16
C VAL A 540 30.45 12.13 15.55
N ARG A 541 29.36 11.37 15.69
CA ARG A 541 29.06 10.59 16.88
C ARG A 541 29.22 9.12 16.54
N GLU A 542 30.34 8.57 17.00
CA GLU A 542 30.71 7.16 16.96
C GLU A 542 29.72 6.30 17.76
N THR A 543 29.23 5.22 17.16
CA THR A 543 28.77 4.04 17.90
C THR A 543 29.85 2.96 17.80
N GLY A 544 30.45 2.62 18.93
CA GLY A 544 31.50 1.63 19.03
C GLY A 544 30.99 0.19 18.86
N SER A 545 31.75 -0.60 18.12
CA SER A 545 31.93 -2.03 18.36
C SER A 545 33.35 -2.45 17.99
N SER A 546 33.86 -3.42 18.72
CA SER A 546 35.27 -3.67 19.03
C SER A 546 36.08 -4.45 17.98
N LYS A 547 37.34 -4.03 17.83
CA LYS A 547 38.60 -4.78 17.60
C LYS A 547 38.69 -5.79 16.44
N GLY A 548 39.57 -5.45 15.50
CA GLY A 548 40.32 -6.38 14.64
C GLY A 548 41.22 -5.62 13.67
N ALA A 549 42.52 -5.58 13.94
CA ALA A 549 43.52 -4.83 13.18
C ALA A 549 43.97 -5.60 11.92
N ASP A 550 44.00 -4.93 10.76
CA ASP A 550 45.13 -5.04 9.82
C ASP A 550 45.17 -3.82 8.88
N GLY A 551 46.38 -3.36 8.56
CA GLY A 551 46.64 -2.13 7.81
C GLY A 551 46.70 -2.37 6.29
N GLY A 552 46.02 -1.53 5.52
CA GLY A 552 46.12 -1.51 4.07
C GLY A 552 45.55 -0.22 3.48
N ARG A 553 46.39 0.53 2.75
CA ARG A 553 46.04 1.75 1.99
C ARG A 553 45.09 1.42 0.83
N ALA A 554 43.99 2.16 0.69
CA ALA A 554 43.23 2.39 -0.55
C ALA A 554 42.46 3.72 -0.38
N ARG A 555 42.84 4.79 -1.09
CA ARG A 555 42.27 5.29 -2.36
C ARG A 555 40.77 5.58 -2.30
N GLU A 556 40.47 6.85 -2.59
CA GLU A 556 39.17 7.45 -2.84
C GLU A 556 38.28 6.54 -3.68
N ASP A 557 37.01 6.38 -3.28
CA ASP A 557 35.81 6.18 -4.12
C ASP A 557 34.63 5.91 -3.16
N ALA A 558 33.78 6.92 -2.92
CA ALA A 558 32.50 6.76 -2.25
C ALA A 558 31.43 7.43 -3.11
N GLU A 559 31.02 6.71 -4.14
CA GLU A 559 29.77 6.95 -4.85
C GLU A 559 28.61 6.74 -3.86
N GLY A 560 27.80 7.78 -3.65
CA GLY A 560 26.50 7.63 -3.01
C GLY A 560 25.56 6.86 -3.94
N GLU A 561 24.82 5.90 -3.39
CA GLU A 561 23.85 5.10 -4.14
C GLU A 561 22.91 6.00 -4.97
N PRO A 562 22.74 5.73 -6.28
CA PRO A 562 21.81 6.47 -7.10
C PRO A 562 20.37 6.13 -6.67
N ARG A 563 19.51 7.16 -6.64
CA ARG A 563 18.07 7.00 -6.45
C ARG A 563 17.53 6.03 -7.50
N PRO A 564 16.50 5.23 -7.18
CA PRO A 564 15.86 4.37 -8.19
C PRO A 564 15.36 5.24 -9.34
N GLU A 565 15.94 5.01 -10.51
CA GLU A 565 15.55 5.66 -11.76
C GLU A 565 14.14 5.16 -12.13
N ASP A 566 13.22 6.10 -12.36
CA ASP A 566 11.94 5.80 -13.01
C ASP A 566 12.23 5.14 -14.38
N PRO A 567 11.47 4.11 -14.80
CA PRO A 567 11.77 3.36 -16.03
C PRO A 567 11.67 4.18 -17.33
N ASP A 568 11.20 5.42 -17.24
CA ASP A 568 11.09 6.37 -18.34
C ASP A 568 11.95 7.61 -18.00
N GLY A 569 13.17 7.68 -18.50
CA GLY A 569 14.17 8.72 -18.22
C GLY A 569 13.85 10.15 -18.69
N GLU A 570 12.72 10.71 -18.27
CA GLU A 570 12.38 12.12 -18.38
C GLU A 570 12.34 12.73 -16.97
N ALA A 571 13.36 13.51 -16.59
CA ALA A 571 13.25 14.38 -15.41
C ALA A 571 12.19 15.46 -15.68
N GLY A 572 10.95 15.17 -15.26
CA GLY A 572 9.80 16.07 -15.34
C GLY A 572 9.99 17.32 -14.50
N TRP A 573 9.29 18.40 -14.84
CA TRP A 573 9.31 19.63 -14.04
C TRP A 573 8.69 19.39 -12.66
N GLU A 574 9.29 20.00 -11.63
CA GLU A 574 8.78 20.01 -10.26
C GLU A 574 8.64 21.44 -9.73
N PHE A 575 7.67 21.67 -8.84
CA PHE A 575 7.52 22.93 -8.11
C PHE A 575 8.70 23.13 -7.15
N GLY A 576 9.41 24.26 -7.22
CA GLY A 576 10.57 24.54 -6.36
C GLY A 576 11.93 24.23 -7.01
N GLY A 577 12.94 25.03 -6.66
CA GLY A 577 14.35 24.80 -7.02
C GLY A 577 15.10 23.91 -6.02
N LEU A 578 16.39 23.66 -6.30
CA LEU A 578 17.29 22.96 -5.37
C LEU A 578 17.58 23.87 -4.15
N SER A 579 17.15 23.45 -2.96
CA SER A 579 17.51 24.09 -1.69
C SER A 579 18.95 23.75 -1.29
N SER A 580 19.63 24.64 -0.55
CA SER A 580 21.05 24.55 -0.21
C SER A 580 21.43 23.38 0.71
N ASP A 581 20.46 22.73 1.34
CA ASP A 581 20.62 21.61 2.25
C ASP A 581 20.62 20.23 1.54
N GLY A 582 20.29 20.16 0.25
CA GLY A 582 20.37 18.93 -0.56
C GLY A 582 19.42 17.80 -0.12
N LEU A 583 18.76 17.94 1.03
CA LEU A 583 17.66 17.12 1.49
C LEU A 583 16.40 17.68 0.83
N GLY A 584 15.76 16.89 -0.03
CA GLY A 584 14.37 17.16 -0.38
C GLY A 584 13.61 17.18 0.93
N GLY A 585 13.18 18.38 1.36
CA GLY A 585 12.76 18.69 2.71
C GLY A 585 11.92 17.58 3.34
N ASP A 586 12.26 17.24 4.58
CA ASP A 586 11.55 16.33 5.45
C ASP A 586 10.18 16.90 5.88
N GLY A 587 9.34 17.28 4.92
CA GLY A 587 7.93 17.60 5.10
C GLY A 587 7.61 18.76 6.06
N SER A 588 8.61 19.45 6.62
CA SER A 588 8.42 20.46 7.66
C SER A 588 8.58 21.91 7.18
N ASP A 589 9.50 22.18 6.24
CA ASP A 589 9.71 23.52 5.67
C ASP A 589 9.29 23.58 4.19
N GLY A 590 8.44 24.59 3.86
CA GLY A 590 7.85 24.77 2.53
C GLY A 590 8.80 25.38 1.51
N VAL A 591 8.60 25.06 0.22
CA VAL A 591 9.34 25.69 -0.90
C VAL A 591 9.09 27.21 -0.91
N PRO A 592 10.14 28.05 -0.90
CA PRO A 592 9.98 29.50 -0.88
C PRO A 592 9.25 29.98 -2.13
N CYS A 593 8.19 30.76 -1.94
CA CYS A 593 7.36 31.24 -3.03
C CYS A 593 6.83 32.64 -2.70
N CYS A 594 6.81 33.52 -3.70
CA CYS A 594 6.21 34.85 -3.60
C CYS A 594 5.17 35.03 -4.71
N LYS A 595 4.33 36.07 -4.61
CA LYS A 595 3.29 36.34 -5.62
C LYS A 595 3.85 36.54 -7.04
N HIS A 596 5.05 37.11 -7.18
CA HIS A 596 5.67 37.35 -8.50
C HIS A 596 6.14 36.05 -9.12
N LEU A 597 6.80 35.18 -8.34
CA LEU A 597 7.24 33.86 -8.78
C LEU A 597 6.05 32.95 -9.11
N LEU A 598 5.03 32.93 -8.25
CA LEU A 598 3.80 32.19 -8.49
C LEU A 598 3.09 32.65 -9.78
N ALA A 599 3.03 33.96 -10.04
CA ALA A 599 2.48 34.48 -11.29
C ALA A 599 3.29 33.98 -12.50
N CYS A 600 4.61 34.13 -12.50
CA CYS A 600 5.45 33.64 -13.61
C CYS A 600 5.30 32.13 -13.85
N VAL A 601 5.27 31.31 -12.79
CA VAL A 601 5.06 29.86 -12.89
C VAL A 601 3.68 29.53 -13.47
N LEU A 602 2.62 30.22 -13.03
CA LEU A 602 1.28 30.04 -13.57
C LEU A 602 1.19 30.44 -15.05
N ALA A 603 1.90 31.50 -15.45
CA ALA A 603 1.97 31.93 -16.85
C ALA A 603 2.72 30.93 -17.75
N GLU A 604 3.74 30.24 -17.23
CA GLU A 604 4.44 29.17 -17.96
C GLU A 604 3.61 27.90 -18.03
N ARG A 605 2.99 27.50 -16.92
CA ARG A 605 2.23 26.25 -16.84
C ARG A 605 0.93 26.32 -17.61
N TRP A 606 0.27 27.47 -17.61
CA TRP A 606 -0.98 27.70 -18.34
C TRP A 606 -0.80 28.81 -19.38
N ALA A 607 0.11 28.56 -20.33
CA ALA A 607 0.52 29.52 -21.37
C ALA A 607 -0.66 30.06 -22.19
N GLY A 608 -1.59 29.20 -22.60
CA GLY A 608 -2.78 29.63 -23.32
C GLY A 608 -3.78 30.41 -22.47
N GLY A 609 -3.76 30.23 -21.14
CA GLY A 609 -4.65 30.93 -20.21
C GLY A 609 -4.03 32.22 -19.71
N LEU A 610 -3.36 32.16 -18.55
CA LEU A 610 -2.74 33.33 -17.92
C LEU A 610 -1.49 33.83 -18.67
N GLY A 611 -0.84 32.98 -19.48
CA GLY A 611 0.29 33.40 -20.30
C GLY A 611 -0.06 34.50 -21.31
N THR A 612 -1.30 34.57 -21.79
CA THR A 612 -1.80 35.63 -22.70
C THR A 612 -1.86 37.02 -22.05
N TYR A 613 -1.73 37.08 -20.72
CA TYR A 613 -1.70 38.33 -19.95
C TYR A 613 -0.30 38.88 -19.76
N VAL A 614 0.72 38.10 -20.14
CA VAL A 614 2.14 38.49 -20.08
C VAL A 614 2.52 39.29 -21.31
N VAL A 615 3.18 40.43 -21.11
CA VAL A 615 3.72 41.24 -22.21
C VAL A 615 5.07 40.67 -22.62
N GLU A 616 5.29 40.40 -23.91
CA GLU A 616 6.62 40.01 -24.39
C GLU A 616 7.42 41.24 -24.82
N ARG A 617 8.67 41.31 -24.39
CA ARG A 617 9.62 42.35 -24.81
C ARG A 617 10.89 41.70 -25.33
N VAL A 618 11.19 41.92 -26.61
CA VAL A 618 12.45 41.52 -27.21
C VAL A 618 13.55 42.48 -26.77
N VAL A 619 14.65 41.96 -26.24
CA VAL A 619 15.79 42.75 -25.72
C VAL A 619 17.11 42.24 -26.28
N THR A 620 18.07 43.13 -26.49
CA THR A 620 19.45 42.75 -26.83
C THR A 620 20.16 42.07 -25.64
N LYS A 621 21.30 41.42 -25.88
CA LYS A 621 22.08 40.79 -24.81
C LYS A 621 22.59 41.83 -23.82
N GLU A 622 22.99 42.98 -24.33
CA GLU A 622 23.49 44.12 -23.56
C GLU A 622 22.38 44.73 -22.70
N GLU A 623 21.18 44.93 -23.27
CA GLU A 623 20.00 45.40 -22.52
C GLU A 623 19.57 44.39 -21.43
N MET A 624 19.58 43.10 -21.74
CA MET A 624 19.24 42.08 -20.76
C MET A 624 20.27 42.02 -19.63
N ALA A 625 21.57 42.15 -19.94
CA ALA A 625 22.62 42.23 -18.93
C ALA A 625 22.46 43.47 -18.04
N GLY A 626 22.11 44.63 -18.61
CA GLY A 626 21.81 45.85 -17.83
C GLY A 626 20.60 45.67 -16.91
N ILE A 627 19.49 45.12 -17.45
CA ILE A 627 18.27 44.86 -16.67
C ILE A 627 18.54 43.87 -15.52
N VAL A 628 19.33 42.82 -15.75
CA VAL A 628 19.65 41.81 -14.72
C VAL A 628 20.65 42.34 -13.68
N ALA A 629 21.56 43.23 -14.07
CA ALA A 629 22.55 43.83 -13.18
C ALA A 629 22.00 45.02 -12.37
N ASP A 630 20.76 45.47 -12.62
CA ASP A 630 20.16 46.69 -12.05
C ASP A 630 21.01 47.94 -12.34
N ILE A 631 21.63 47.99 -13.54
CA ILE A 631 22.51 49.08 -14.04
C ILE A 631 21.77 49.94 -15.07
#